data_AF-A0A2D7V0L3-F1
#
_entry.id   AF-A0A2D7V0L3-F1
#
_cell.length_a   1.000
_cell.length_b   1.000
_cell.length_c   1.000
_cell.angle_alpha   90.00
_cell.angle_beta   90.00
_cell.angle_gamma   90.00
#
_symmetry.space_group_name_H-M   'P 1'
#
loop_
_entity.id
_entity.type
_entity.pdbx_description
1 polymer ?
#
loop_
_entity_poly.entity_id
_entity_poly.type
_entity_poly.pdbx_seq_one_letter_code
_entity_poly.pdbx_strand_id
1 'polypeptide(L)'
;LEEADVPLWLVLLGSAGIAIGVMTWGWRVMDTIGKKITDITPTRGFAAEFGAATTILIFSMPFLAVPVSTTHTLVGAVVGVGLAGGAKAVDFRVFGKIAASWVASVPAAAFGSVVLFVAATQGTTTAANALNMIVILPIAFIAVGYAIWKSSGEIHVEDALSDAGGSEEKDTTPFEVFHQHAQAVEKTVNHMLDAVNKACDGKDPSDDIQATIDSELDADNIKSELRDLVNKDMRFGIQVRSEDFLHMLTRQDRIADYAQNVAEKLAFRPLFDNKQAKKNLKKMAEAVAATVEKYEDTVEALRDYTISGETKAARNSILELIREVNLMEHEADLVEAMAAGYVFSNGDDEPLAAMHMYRVLQRLDDVSNACEKAANAFLAHLDK
;
A
#
# COMPACT_ATOMS: atom_id res chain seq x y z
N LEU A 1 -48.19 -27.58 10.36
CA LEU A 1 -46.87 -28.15 10.69
C LEU A 1 -46.73 -28.01 12.19
N GLU A 2 -46.59 -29.10 12.94
CA GLU A 2 -46.23 -29.03 14.36
C GLU A 2 -44.91 -28.25 14.48
N GLU A 3 -44.86 -27.23 15.33
CA GLU A 3 -43.61 -26.57 15.70
C GLU A 3 -42.76 -27.61 16.43
N ALA A 4 -41.70 -28.10 15.77
CA ALA A 4 -40.71 -28.93 16.42
C ALA A 4 -39.99 -28.06 17.45
N ASP A 5 -40.16 -28.38 18.74
CA ASP A 5 -39.54 -27.65 19.84
C ASP A 5 -38.01 -27.78 19.73
N VAL A 6 -37.31 -26.70 19.40
CA VAL A 6 -35.86 -26.71 19.16
C VAL A 6 -35.13 -26.61 20.51
N PRO A 7 -34.36 -27.63 20.93
CA PRO A 7 -33.63 -27.59 22.18
C PRO A 7 -32.70 -26.38 22.31
N LEU A 8 -32.76 -25.67 23.45
CA LEU A 8 -31.94 -24.47 23.70
C LEU A 8 -30.44 -24.70 23.51
N TRP A 9 -29.93 -25.88 23.88
CA TRP A 9 -28.51 -26.20 23.72
C TRP A 9 -28.06 -26.25 22.26
N LEU A 10 -28.94 -26.64 21.31
CA LEU A 10 -28.64 -26.60 19.88
C LEU A 10 -28.58 -25.16 19.36
N VAL A 11 -29.45 -24.29 19.87
CA VAL A 11 -29.43 -22.85 19.56
C VAL A 11 -28.13 -22.22 20.07
N LEU A 12 -27.75 -22.52 21.31
CA LEU A 12 -26.49 -22.02 21.89
C LEU A 12 -25.27 -22.55 21.13
N LEU A 13 -25.23 -23.83 20.79
CA LEU A 13 -24.16 -24.42 19.99
C LEU A 13 -24.04 -23.75 18.61
N GLY A 14 -25.16 -23.57 17.92
CA GLY A 14 -25.21 -22.91 16.61
C GLY A 14 -24.75 -21.45 16.69
N SER A 15 -25.22 -20.70 17.69
CA SER A 15 -24.81 -19.31 17.89
C SER A 15 -23.32 -19.17 18.20
N ALA A 16 -22.75 -20.06 19.03
CA ALA A 16 -21.32 -20.10 19.31
C ALA A 16 -20.50 -20.43 18.05
N GLY A 17 -20.97 -21.39 17.25
CA GLY A 17 -20.33 -21.75 15.97
C GLY A 17 -20.29 -20.56 14.99
N ILE A 18 -21.39 -19.82 14.86
CA ILE A 18 -21.45 -18.61 14.02
C ILE A 18 -20.48 -17.54 14.57
N ALA A 19 -20.50 -17.28 15.88
CA ALA A 19 -19.62 -16.28 16.50
C ALA A 19 -18.13 -16.61 16.26
N ILE A 20 -17.74 -17.87 16.47
CA ILE A 20 -16.37 -18.35 16.22
C ILE A 20 -16.01 -18.21 14.73
N GLY A 21 -16.92 -18.57 13.82
CA GLY A 21 -16.70 -18.42 12.38
C GLY A 21 -16.47 -16.97 11.96
N VAL A 22 -17.26 -16.04 12.50
CA VAL A 22 -17.11 -14.60 12.22
C VAL A 22 -15.80 -14.06 12.78
N MET A 23 -15.42 -14.43 14.02
CA MET A 23 -14.17 -13.97 14.62
C MET A 23 -12.93 -14.53 13.92
N THR A 24 -12.99 -15.75 13.40
CA THR A 24 -11.84 -16.40 12.76
C THR A 24 -11.64 -15.93 11.32
N TRP A 25 -12.71 -15.93 10.50
CA TRP A 25 -12.61 -15.69 9.06
C TRP A 25 -13.54 -14.60 8.51
N GLY A 26 -14.44 -14.07 9.33
CA GLY A 26 -15.35 -12.99 8.91
C GLY A 26 -14.61 -11.75 8.42
N TRP A 27 -13.44 -11.45 8.97
CA TRP A 27 -12.63 -10.29 8.56
C TRP A 27 -12.18 -10.35 7.09
N ARG A 28 -11.82 -11.54 6.57
CA ARG A 28 -11.42 -11.72 5.16
C ARG A 28 -12.58 -11.44 4.20
N VAL A 29 -13.79 -11.86 4.60
CA VAL A 29 -15.02 -11.60 3.84
C VAL A 29 -15.33 -10.10 3.86
N MET A 30 -15.21 -9.45 5.02
CA MET A 30 -15.41 -8.00 5.15
C MET A 30 -14.40 -7.20 4.33
N ASP A 31 -13.12 -7.62 4.30
CA ASP A 31 -12.07 -6.98 3.49
C ASP A 31 -12.37 -7.11 1.98
N THR A 32 -12.79 -8.30 1.55
CA THR A 32 -13.16 -8.54 0.14
C THR A 32 -14.35 -7.68 -0.30
N ILE A 33 -15.41 -7.60 0.53
CA ILE A 33 -16.60 -6.80 0.21
C ILE A 33 -16.28 -5.30 0.28
N GLY A 34 -15.49 -4.87 1.27
CA GLY A 34 -15.21 -3.47 1.53
C GLY A 34 -14.19 -2.82 0.61
N LYS A 35 -13.28 -3.62 0.01
CA LYS A 35 -12.17 -3.08 -0.81
C LYS A 35 -12.08 -3.67 -2.22
N LYS A 36 -12.46 -4.92 -2.43
CA LYS A 36 -12.14 -5.65 -3.68
C LYS A 36 -13.24 -5.62 -4.73
N ILE A 37 -14.49 -5.29 -4.37
CA ILE A 37 -15.61 -5.22 -5.32
C ILE A 37 -15.76 -3.82 -5.92
N THR A 38 -15.73 -2.80 -5.06
CA THR A 38 -15.79 -1.37 -5.40
C THR A 38 -15.32 -0.59 -4.19
N ASP A 39 -14.80 0.63 -4.39
CA ASP A 39 -14.39 1.49 -3.29
C ASP A 39 -15.59 1.96 -2.46
N ILE A 40 -15.61 1.56 -1.20
CA ILE A 40 -16.64 1.92 -0.23
C ILE A 40 -16.17 3.11 0.61
N THR A 41 -16.67 4.30 0.28
CA THR A 41 -16.65 5.47 1.18
C THR A 41 -17.80 5.40 2.18
N PRO A 42 -17.79 6.13 3.31
CA PRO A 42 -18.88 6.07 4.30
C PRO A 42 -20.28 6.34 3.72
N THR A 43 -20.40 7.25 2.74
CA THR A 43 -21.67 7.56 2.07
C THR A 43 -22.11 6.43 1.13
N ARG A 44 -21.18 5.81 0.41
CA ARG A 44 -21.44 4.63 -0.43
C ARG A 44 -21.80 3.41 0.43
N GLY A 45 -21.12 3.23 1.56
CA GLY A 45 -21.42 2.18 2.53
C GLY A 45 -22.82 2.33 3.10
N PHE A 46 -23.21 3.55 3.50
CA PHE A 46 -24.58 3.82 3.93
C PHE A 46 -25.60 3.51 2.83
N ALA A 47 -25.34 3.93 1.59
CA ALA A 47 -26.24 3.65 0.46
C ALA A 47 -26.37 2.14 0.18
N ALA A 48 -25.27 1.38 0.29
CA ALA A 48 -25.26 -0.06 0.10
C ALA A 48 -26.06 -0.78 1.21
N GLU A 49 -25.83 -0.41 2.47
CA GLU A 49 -26.59 -0.95 3.61
C GLU A 49 -28.08 -0.60 3.53
N PHE A 50 -28.41 0.64 3.16
CA PHE A 50 -29.79 1.07 2.96
C PHE A 50 -30.47 0.30 1.83
N GLY A 51 -29.79 0.11 0.70
CA GLY A 51 -30.29 -0.68 -0.43
C GLY A 51 -30.47 -2.16 -0.07
N ALA A 52 -29.52 -2.73 0.67
CA ALA A 52 -29.58 -4.11 1.14
C ALA A 52 -30.76 -4.31 2.11
N ALA A 53 -30.88 -3.45 3.13
CA ALA A 53 -31.97 -3.49 4.09
C ALA A 53 -33.35 -3.32 3.44
N THR A 54 -33.47 -2.40 2.48
CA THR A 54 -34.71 -2.18 1.71
C THR A 54 -35.09 -3.44 0.91
N THR A 55 -34.11 -4.07 0.25
CA THR A 55 -34.33 -5.30 -0.50
C THR A 55 -34.77 -6.44 0.42
N ILE A 56 -34.07 -6.65 1.54
CA ILE A 56 -34.44 -7.67 2.52
C ILE A 56 -35.86 -7.43 3.02
N LEU A 57 -36.20 -6.19 3.39
CA LEU A 57 -37.51 -5.83 3.90
C LEU A 57 -38.62 -6.14 2.89
N ILE A 58 -38.49 -5.68 1.64
CA ILE A 58 -39.51 -5.88 0.60
C ILE A 58 -39.76 -7.37 0.34
N PHE A 59 -38.69 -8.16 0.19
CA PHE A 59 -38.83 -9.59 -0.09
C PHE A 59 -39.33 -10.41 1.11
N SER A 60 -39.09 -9.92 2.34
CA SER A 60 -39.62 -10.52 3.57
C SER A 60 -41.08 -10.18 3.86
N MET A 61 -41.69 -9.23 3.13
CA MET A 61 -43.08 -8.83 3.39
C MET A 61 -44.07 -9.96 3.07
N PRO A 62 -45.25 -10.01 3.73
CA PRO A 62 -46.19 -11.14 3.65
C PRO A 62 -46.71 -11.46 2.25
N PHE A 63 -46.69 -10.50 1.32
CA PHE A 63 -47.18 -10.68 -0.04
C PHE A 63 -46.14 -11.31 -0.98
N LEU A 64 -44.84 -11.24 -0.68
CA LEU A 64 -43.78 -11.91 -1.42
C LEU A 64 -43.31 -13.17 -0.69
N ALA A 65 -43.02 -13.05 0.61
CA ALA A 65 -42.57 -14.14 1.48
C ALA A 65 -41.45 -15.00 0.85
N VAL A 66 -40.54 -14.37 0.10
CA VAL A 66 -39.46 -15.07 -0.59
C VAL A 66 -38.22 -15.09 0.31
N PRO A 67 -37.63 -16.27 0.58
CA PRO A 67 -36.40 -16.35 1.36
C PRO A 67 -35.25 -15.69 0.59
N VAL A 68 -34.61 -14.70 1.21
CA VAL A 68 -33.48 -13.95 0.64
C VAL A 68 -32.23 -14.11 1.49
N SER A 69 -31.07 -14.20 0.82
CA SER A 69 -29.78 -14.28 1.50
C SER A 69 -29.26 -12.87 1.77
N THR A 70 -28.92 -12.59 3.03
CA THR A 70 -28.37 -11.30 3.46
C THR A 70 -27.03 -10.99 2.79
N THR A 71 -26.14 -11.99 2.66
CA THR A 71 -24.84 -11.84 1.98
C THR A 71 -25.00 -11.51 0.50
N HIS A 72 -25.87 -12.23 -0.23
CA HIS A 72 -26.13 -11.94 -1.64
C HIS A 72 -26.70 -10.53 -1.83
N THR A 73 -27.61 -10.15 -0.92
CA THR A 73 -28.29 -8.86 -0.97
C THR A 73 -27.31 -7.72 -0.71
N LEU A 74 -26.41 -7.86 0.26
CA LEU A 74 -25.36 -6.88 0.54
C LEU A 74 -24.35 -6.76 -0.62
N VAL A 75 -23.83 -7.89 -1.12
CA VAL A 75 -22.90 -7.91 -2.26
C VAL A 75 -23.54 -7.28 -3.50
N GLY A 76 -24.81 -7.60 -3.77
CA GLY A 76 -25.57 -6.99 -4.85
C GLY A 76 -25.78 -5.49 -4.67
N ALA A 77 -26.06 -5.02 -3.46
CA ALA A 77 -26.20 -3.59 -3.17
C ALA A 77 -24.87 -2.84 -3.31
N VAL A 78 -23.76 -3.44 -2.86
CA VAL A 78 -22.39 -2.91 -3.05
C VAL A 78 -22.07 -2.78 -4.54
N VAL A 79 -22.33 -3.83 -5.34
CA VAL A 79 -22.20 -3.77 -6.81
C VAL A 79 -23.10 -2.67 -7.40
N GLY A 80 -24.35 -2.55 -6.93
CA GLY A 80 -25.29 -1.52 -7.39
C GLY A 80 -24.80 -0.11 -7.11
N VAL A 81 -24.23 0.15 -5.93
CA VAL A 81 -23.61 1.44 -5.59
C VAL A 81 -22.38 1.70 -6.45
N GLY A 82 -21.53 0.70 -6.69
CA GLY A 82 -20.40 0.82 -7.61
C GLY A 82 -20.84 1.14 -9.04
N LEU A 83 -21.90 0.48 -9.52
CA LEU A 83 -22.49 0.73 -10.84
C LEU A 83 -23.03 2.14 -11.01
N ALA A 84 -23.47 2.80 -9.93
CA ALA A 84 -23.89 4.21 -9.97
C ALA A 84 -22.72 5.16 -10.29
N GLY A 85 -21.48 4.76 -10.00
CA GLY A 85 -20.25 5.43 -10.45
C GLY A 85 -19.77 5.01 -11.84
N GLY A 86 -20.49 4.10 -12.52
CA GLY A 86 -20.17 3.55 -13.83
C GLY A 86 -19.67 2.09 -13.77
N ALA A 87 -19.87 1.33 -14.85
CA ALA A 87 -19.52 -0.10 -14.91
C ALA A 87 -18.03 -0.40 -14.67
N LYS A 88 -17.14 0.59 -14.88
CA LYS A 88 -15.70 0.45 -14.63
C LYS A 88 -15.32 0.55 -13.15
N ALA A 89 -16.22 1.05 -12.29
CA ALA A 89 -16.00 1.19 -10.85
C ALA A 89 -16.28 -0.12 -10.08
N VAL A 90 -16.71 -1.18 -10.78
CA VAL A 90 -16.96 -2.51 -10.20
C VAL A 90 -15.98 -3.51 -10.78
N ASP A 91 -15.31 -4.25 -9.90
CA ASP A 91 -14.54 -5.43 -10.31
C ASP A 91 -15.47 -6.63 -10.52
N PHE A 92 -15.87 -6.81 -11.79
CA PHE A 92 -16.69 -7.95 -12.21
C PHE A 92 -15.97 -9.30 -12.14
N ARG A 93 -14.64 -9.33 -12.12
CA ARG A 93 -13.89 -10.58 -11.95
C ARG A 93 -14.01 -11.07 -10.51
N VAL A 94 -13.85 -10.17 -9.54
CA VAL A 94 -14.06 -10.48 -8.12
C VAL A 94 -15.51 -10.86 -7.85
N PHE A 95 -16.46 -10.07 -8.36
CA PHE A 95 -17.88 -10.41 -8.27
C PHE A 95 -18.19 -11.79 -8.90
N GLY A 96 -17.62 -12.08 -10.06
CA GLY A 96 -17.76 -13.37 -10.74
C GLY A 96 -17.20 -14.55 -9.92
N LYS A 97 -16.06 -14.38 -9.25
CA LYS A 97 -15.50 -15.38 -8.32
C LYS A 97 -16.43 -15.64 -7.13
N ILE A 98 -16.99 -14.57 -6.56
CA ILE A 98 -17.96 -14.67 -5.47
C ILE A 98 -19.22 -15.41 -5.96
N ALA A 99 -19.75 -15.05 -7.13
CA ALA A 99 -20.90 -15.73 -7.72
C ALA A 99 -20.62 -17.22 -8.01
N ALA A 100 -19.44 -17.53 -8.52
CA ALA A 100 -19.01 -18.91 -8.75
C ALA A 100 -18.93 -19.69 -7.42
N SER A 101 -18.48 -19.06 -6.33
CA SER A 101 -18.45 -19.70 -5.01
C SER A 101 -19.84 -20.07 -4.50
N TRP A 102 -20.85 -19.23 -4.76
CA TRP A 102 -22.24 -19.53 -4.40
C TRP A 102 -22.75 -20.75 -5.16
N VAL A 103 -22.49 -20.81 -6.47
CA VAL A 103 -22.88 -21.97 -7.28
C VAL A 103 -22.12 -23.23 -6.87
N ALA A 104 -20.81 -23.13 -6.60
CA ALA A 104 -19.97 -24.26 -6.19
C ALA A 104 -20.32 -24.78 -4.79
N SER A 105 -20.84 -23.93 -3.91
CA SER A 105 -21.27 -24.32 -2.57
C SER A 105 -22.46 -25.30 -2.58
N VAL A 106 -23.34 -25.20 -3.59
CA VAL A 106 -24.52 -26.07 -3.74
C VAL A 106 -24.15 -27.54 -3.96
N PRO A 107 -23.36 -27.93 -4.98
CA PRO A 107 -22.97 -29.32 -5.17
C PRO A 107 -22.08 -29.82 -4.04
N ALA A 108 -21.24 -28.97 -3.43
CA ALA A 108 -20.45 -29.35 -2.27
C ALA A 108 -21.34 -29.70 -1.06
N ALA A 109 -22.34 -28.86 -0.76
CA ALA A 109 -23.31 -29.11 0.29
C ALA A 109 -24.18 -30.34 -0.02
N ALA A 110 -24.63 -30.49 -1.26
CA ALA A 110 -25.42 -31.64 -1.69
C ALA A 110 -24.62 -32.95 -1.54
N PHE A 111 -23.37 -32.97 -1.99
CA PHE A 111 -22.48 -34.11 -1.83
C PHE A 111 -22.24 -34.44 -0.36
N GLY A 112 -21.90 -33.45 0.47
CA GLY A 112 -21.70 -33.63 1.91
C GLY A 112 -22.96 -34.17 2.60
N SER A 113 -24.13 -33.63 2.25
CA SER A 113 -25.41 -34.11 2.78
C SER A 113 -25.71 -35.55 2.38
N VAL A 114 -25.43 -35.95 1.13
CA VAL A 114 -25.60 -37.34 0.66
C VAL A 114 -24.67 -38.28 1.41
N VAL A 115 -23.40 -37.91 1.59
CA VAL A 115 -22.41 -38.72 2.34
C VAL A 115 -22.86 -38.92 3.78
N LEU A 116 -23.29 -37.86 4.46
CA LEU A 116 -23.78 -37.93 5.84
C LEU A 116 -25.07 -38.76 5.94
N PHE A 117 -26.01 -38.59 5.01
CA PHE A 117 -27.25 -39.36 4.98
C PHE A 117 -26.98 -40.85 4.80
N VAL A 118 -26.16 -41.20 3.80
CA VAL A 118 -25.76 -42.59 3.54
C VAL A 118 -25.08 -43.22 4.76
N ALA A 119 -24.15 -42.50 5.38
CA ALA A 119 -23.45 -42.94 6.58
C ALA A 119 -24.40 -43.19 7.77
N ALA A 120 -25.46 -42.38 7.89
CA ALA A 120 -26.47 -42.50 8.93
C ALA A 120 -27.50 -43.61 8.67
N THR A 121 -27.69 -44.05 7.43
CA THR A 121 -28.77 -44.99 7.05
C THR A 121 -28.32 -46.37 6.58
N GLN A 122 -27.09 -46.55 6.10
CA GLN A 122 -26.65 -47.80 5.45
C GLN A 122 -26.03 -48.87 6.38
N GLY A 123 -25.84 -48.58 7.66
CA GLY A 123 -25.38 -49.59 8.62
C GLY A 123 -26.47 -50.62 8.93
N THR A 124 -26.06 -51.88 9.00
CA THR A 124 -26.94 -53.03 9.30
C THR A 124 -27.54 -53.00 10.72
N THR A 125 -27.01 -52.15 11.61
CA THR A 125 -27.51 -51.95 12.99
C THR A 125 -27.34 -50.49 13.41
N THR A 126 -28.11 -50.01 14.40
CA THR A 126 -27.99 -48.66 14.97
C THR A 126 -26.58 -48.38 15.51
N ALA A 127 -25.90 -49.41 16.02
CA ALA A 127 -24.50 -49.31 16.47
C ALA A 127 -23.51 -49.09 15.31
N ALA A 128 -23.76 -49.71 14.15
CA ALA A 128 -22.95 -49.50 12.95
C ALA A 128 -23.11 -48.08 12.38
N ASN A 129 -24.33 -47.53 12.41
CA ASN A 129 -24.58 -46.13 12.01
C ASN A 129 -23.86 -45.14 12.95
N ALA A 130 -23.91 -45.39 14.26
CA ALA A 130 -23.19 -44.58 15.25
C ALA A 130 -21.66 -44.65 15.01
N LEU A 131 -21.12 -45.82 14.71
CA LEU A 131 -19.69 -45.99 14.40
C LEU A 131 -19.28 -45.22 13.13
N ASN A 132 -20.08 -45.29 12.07
CA ASN A 132 -19.85 -44.52 10.84
C ASN A 132 -19.80 -43.02 11.10
N MET A 133 -20.73 -42.50 11.91
CA MET A 133 -20.75 -41.07 12.27
C MET A 133 -19.59 -40.64 13.16
N ILE A 134 -19.19 -41.50 14.12
CA ILE A 134 -18.02 -41.25 15.00
C ILE A 134 -16.72 -41.22 14.20
N VAL A 135 -16.63 -41.90 13.06
CA VAL A 135 -15.45 -41.88 12.20
C VAL A 135 -15.51 -40.72 11.19
N ILE A 136 -16.66 -40.50 10.55
CA ILE A 136 -16.81 -39.52 9.47
C ILE A 136 -16.79 -38.09 9.99
N LEU A 137 -17.42 -37.80 11.14
CA LEU A 137 -17.47 -36.43 11.66
C LEU A 137 -16.06 -35.90 12.00
N PRO A 138 -15.19 -36.60 12.75
CA PRO A 138 -13.82 -36.15 12.98
C PRO A 138 -13.01 -36.00 11.69
N ILE A 139 -13.15 -36.92 10.72
CA ILE A 139 -12.46 -36.81 9.44
C ILE A 139 -12.94 -35.57 8.68
N ALA A 140 -14.24 -35.27 8.69
CA ALA A 140 -14.79 -34.07 8.08
C ALA A 140 -14.27 -32.80 8.77
N PHE A 141 -14.24 -32.76 10.11
CA PHE A 141 -13.68 -31.64 10.86
C PHE A 141 -12.17 -31.49 10.65
N ILE A 142 -11.42 -32.58 10.53
CA ILE A 142 -9.99 -32.57 10.20
C ILE A 142 -9.78 -32.10 8.77
N ALA A 143 -10.59 -32.53 7.80
CA ALA A 143 -10.50 -32.09 6.42
C ALA A 143 -10.80 -30.59 6.28
N VAL A 144 -11.82 -30.10 7.00
CA VAL A 144 -12.13 -28.66 7.09
C VAL A 144 -11.00 -27.91 7.78
N GLY A 145 -10.51 -28.40 8.92
CA GLY A 145 -9.38 -27.81 9.65
C GLY A 145 -8.10 -27.77 8.82
N TYR A 146 -7.83 -28.82 8.02
CA TYR A 146 -6.72 -28.90 7.09
C TYR A 146 -6.89 -27.94 5.92
N ALA A 147 -8.10 -27.82 5.35
CA ALA A 147 -8.39 -26.83 4.32
C ALA A 147 -8.18 -25.40 4.85
N ILE A 148 -8.66 -25.11 6.06
CA ILE A 148 -8.46 -23.84 6.75
C ILE A 148 -6.97 -23.59 7.00
N TRP A 149 -6.25 -24.56 7.56
CA TRP A 149 -4.82 -24.45 7.88
C TRP A 149 -3.94 -24.29 6.65
N LYS A 150 -4.21 -25.07 5.59
CA LYS A 150 -3.53 -24.91 4.30
C LYS A 150 -3.75 -23.50 3.73
N SER A 151 -4.92 -22.90 3.98
CA SER A 151 -5.22 -21.51 3.63
C SER A 151 -4.86 -20.45 4.69
N SER A 152 -4.14 -20.86 5.74
CA SER A 152 -3.69 -20.02 6.86
C SER A 152 -2.22 -19.63 6.78
N GLY A 153 -1.39 -20.30 5.97
CA GLY A 153 -0.27 -19.60 5.34
C GLY A 153 -0.84 -18.53 4.43
N GLU A 154 -0.12 -17.44 4.17
CA GLU A 154 -0.52 -16.43 3.18
C GLU A 154 -0.82 -17.12 1.85
N ILE A 155 -2.08 -17.53 1.65
CA ILE A 155 -2.64 -17.73 0.35
C ILE A 155 -3.11 -16.34 -0.03
N HIS A 156 -2.17 -15.59 -0.58
CA HIS A 156 -2.51 -14.76 -1.71
C HIS A 156 -3.37 -15.61 -2.63
N VAL A 157 -4.57 -15.13 -2.97
CA VAL A 157 -5.43 -15.80 -3.95
C VAL A 157 -4.66 -15.99 -5.28
N GLU A 158 -3.55 -15.28 -5.46
CA GLU A 158 -2.51 -15.47 -6.48
C GLU A 158 -1.77 -16.84 -6.44
N ASP A 159 -1.42 -17.41 -5.27
CA ASP A 159 -0.55 -18.60 -5.21
C ASP A 159 -1.24 -19.92 -5.61
N ALA A 160 -2.56 -20.02 -5.37
CA ALA A 160 -3.35 -21.16 -5.85
C ALA A 160 -3.65 -21.09 -7.37
N LEU A 161 -3.36 -19.95 -8.01
CA LEU A 161 -3.53 -19.72 -9.45
C LEU A 161 -2.21 -19.83 -10.22
N SER A 162 -1.06 -19.81 -9.54
CA SER A 162 0.28 -19.95 -10.15
C SER A 162 0.48 -21.24 -10.95
N ASP A 163 -0.29 -22.29 -10.66
CA ASP A 163 -0.14 -23.61 -11.27
C ASP A 163 -1.06 -23.86 -12.50
N ALA A 164 -1.93 -22.90 -12.87
CA ALA A 164 -2.94 -23.12 -13.90
C ALA A 164 -3.16 -21.97 -14.91
N GLY A 165 -2.46 -20.84 -14.79
CA GLY A 165 -2.59 -19.75 -15.74
C GLY A 165 -1.32 -18.91 -15.78
N GLY A 166 -0.89 -18.56 -16.99
CA GLY A 166 0.41 -17.95 -17.25
C GLY A 166 0.71 -16.70 -16.42
N SER A 167 2.01 -16.50 -16.24
CA SER A 167 2.66 -15.27 -15.80
C SER A 167 1.94 -14.00 -16.26
N GLU A 168 1.54 -13.13 -15.32
CA GLU A 168 1.70 -11.67 -15.41
C GLU A 168 1.22 -10.94 -14.14
N GLU A 169 2.14 -10.12 -13.62
CA GLU A 169 2.02 -8.81 -12.93
C GLU A 169 0.97 -8.59 -11.82
N LYS A 170 1.46 -8.21 -10.64
CA LYS A 170 0.72 -7.42 -9.64
C LYS A 170 0.13 -6.19 -10.33
N ASP A 171 -1.15 -5.88 -10.11
CA ASP A 171 -1.74 -4.59 -10.51
C ASP A 171 -1.12 -3.46 -9.65
N THR A 172 0.09 -3.01 -10.01
CA THR A 172 0.80 -1.92 -9.35
C THR A 172 0.17 -0.58 -9.74
N THR A 173 -0.24 0.23 -8.77
CA THR A 173 -0.85 1.54 -9.06
C THR A 173 0.23 2.59 -9.36
N PRO A 174 -0.09 3.67 -10.12
CA PRO A 174 0.89 4.75 -10.34
C PRO A 174 1.39 5.39 -9.05
N PHE A 175 0.55 5.53 -8.02
CA PHE A 175 0.97 6.05 -6.71
C PHE A 175 1.86 5.09 -5.94
N GLU A 176 1.68 3.77 -6.12
CA GLU A 176 2.58 2.75 -5.56
C GLU A 176 3.97 2.85 -6.20
N VAL A 177 4.06 2.91 -7.54
CA VAL A 177 5.35 3.07 -8.23
C VAL A 177 5.98 4.43 -7.93
N PHE A 178 5.17 5.49 -7.74
CA PHE A 178 5.67 6.81 -7.33
C PHE A 178 6.29 6.80 -5.94
N HIS A 179 5.72 6.03 -5.01
CA HIS A 179 6.31 5.81 -3.69
C HIS A 179 7.57 4.95 -3.77
N GLN A 180 7.59 3.88 -4.57
CA GLN A 180 8.81 3.10 -4.82
C GLN A 180 9.94 3.95 -5.41
N HIS A 181 9.61 4.88 -6.30
CA HIS A 181 10.56 5.87 -6.81
C HIS A 181 11.09 6.77 -5.67
N ALA A 182 10.25 7.15 -4.69
CA ALA A 182 10.68 7.99 -3.56
C ALA A 182 11.66 7.23 -2.65
N GLN A 183 11.41 5.95 -2.42
CA GLN A 183 12.33 5.07 -1.67
C GLN A 183 13.69 4.92 -2.38
N ALA A 184 13.69 4.80 -3.70
CA ALA A 184 14.93 4.76 -4.48
C ALA A 184 15.69 6.09 -4.43
N VAL A 185 14.98 7.22 -4.45
CA VAL A 185 15.55 8.56 -4.26
C VAL A 185 16.15 8.71 -2.87
N GLU A 186 15.46 8.30 -1.82
CA GLU A 186 15.95 8.32 -0.43
C GLU A 186 17.22 7.47 -0.28
N LYS A 187 17.21 6.25 -0.83
CA LYS A 187 18.39 5.37 -0.88
C LYS A 187 19.58 6.04 -1.57
N THR A 188 19.35 6.75 -2.66
CA THR A 188 20.38 7.51 -3.39
C THR A 188 20.99 8.59 -2.50
N VAL A 189 20.16 9.34 -1.77
CA VAL A 189 20.61 10.36 -0.82
C VAL A 189 21.37 9.75 0.36
N ASN A 190 20.96 8.58 0.85
CA ASN A 190 21.67 7.87 1.93
C ASN A 190 23.07 7.43 1.48
N HIS A 191 23.23 6.93 0.26
CA HIS A 191 24.56 6.65 -0.31
C HIS A 191 25.40 7.93 -0.49
N MET A 192 24.79 9.04 -0.90
CA MET A 192 25.46 10.34 -0.96
C MET A 192 25.93 10.79 0.44
N LEU A 193 25.10 10.64 1.48
CA LEU A 193 25.46 10.95 2.87
C LEU A 193 26.67 10.12 3.32
N ASP A 194 26.68 8.82 3.03
CA ASP A 194 27.81 7.94 3.33
C ASP A 194 29.10 8.39 2.62
N ALA A 195 29.00 8.77 1.34
CA ALA A 195 30.12 9.31 0.57
C ALA A 195 30.68 10.60 1.21
N VAL A 196 29.81 11.55 1.58
CA VAL A 196 30.20 12.80 2.25
C VAL A 196 30.86 12.50 3.60
N ASN A 197 30.31 11.57 4.37
CA ASN A 197 30.83 11.17 5.67
C ASN A 197 32.23 10.55 5.56
N LYS A 198 32.44 9.62 4.62
CA LYS A 198 33.75 9.01 4.38
C LYS A 198 34.77 10.04 3.89
N ALA A 199 34.39 10.92 2.96
CA ALA A 199 35.25 11.99 2.47
C ALA A 199 35.67 12.96 3.60
N CYS A 200 34.74 13.32 4.49
CA CYS A 200 35.03 14.15 5.67
C CYS A 200 35.96 13.44 6.66
N ASP A 201 35.83 12.13 6.82
CA ASP A 201 36.67 11.32 7.70
C ASP A 201 38.07 11.03 7.10
N GLY A 202 38.36 11.51 5.88
CA GLY A 202 39.62 11.26 5.17
C GLY A 202 39.76 9.83 4.64
N LYS A 203 38.64 9.11 4.51
CA LYS A 203 38.57 7.78 3.90
C LYS A 203 38.23 7.92 2.41
N ASP A 204 38.50 6.87 1.65
CA ASP A 204 38.11 6.79 0.23
C ASP A 204 36.58 6.65 0.10
N PRO A 205 35.87 7.59 -0.53
CA PRO A 205 34.43 7.54 -0.74
C PRO A 205 34.02 6.83 -2.05
N SER A 206 34.96 6.31 -2.84
CA SER A 206 34.71 5.83 -4.21
C SER A 206 33.59 4.79 -4.31
N ASP A 207 33.52 3.86 -3.36
CA ASP A 207 32.48 2.81 -3.33
C ASP A 207 31.08 3.42 -3.11
N ASP A 208 30.94 4.42 -2.23
CA ASP A 208 29.64 5.06 -1.95
C ASP A 208 29.23 6.03 -3.06
N ILE A 209 30.21 6.65 -3.73
CA ILE A 209 29.96 7.44 -4.94
C ILE A 209 29.39 6.53 -6.03
N GLN A 210 29.99 5.35 -6.24
CA GLN A 210 29.46 4.38 -7.20
C GLN A 210 28.09 3.88 -6.79
N ALA A 211 27.87 3.57 -5.51
CA ALA A 211 26.56 3.16 -5.01
C ALA A 211 25.49 4.26 -5.18
N THR A 212 25.86 5.54 -5.07
CA THR A 212 24.97 6.67 -5.35
C THR A 212 24.57 6.70 -6.82
N ILE A 213 25.52 6.53 -7.74
CA ILE A 213 25.27 6.50 -9.19
C ILE A 213 24.39 5.30 -9.57
N ASP A 214 24.69 4.11 -9.04
CA ASP A 214 23.92 2.90 -9.32
C ASP A 214 22.48 3.02 -8.79
N SER A 215 22.30 3.63 -7.61
CA SER A 215 20.97 3.87 -7.02
C SER A 215 20.17 4.94 -7.76
N GLU A 216 20.82 5.97 -8.30
CA GLU A 216 20.17 6.96 -9.16
C GLU A 216 19.65 6.30 -10.44
N LEU A 217 20.46 5.44 -11.07
CA LEU A 217 20.05 4.68 -12.25
C LEU A 217 18.84 3.78 -11.97
N ASP A 218 18.79 3.14 -10.79
CA ASP A 218 17.63 2.37 -10.35
C ASP A 218 16.38 3.26 -10.22
N ALA A 219 16.50 4.46 -9.64
CA ALA A 219 15.40 5.42 -9.56
C ALA A 219 14.92 5.85 -10.96
N ASP A 220 15.85 6.10 -11.88
CA ASP A 220 15.56 6.55 -13.24
C ASP A 220 14.81 5.47 -14.07
N ASN A 221 15.11 4.20 -13.81
CA ASN A 221 14.37 3.05 -14.35
C ASN A 221 12.93 3.03 -13.82
N ILE A 222 12.72 3.18 -12.51
CA ILE A 222 11.38 3.22 -11.89
C ILE A 222 10.57 4.40 -12.42
N LYS A 223 11.19 5.58 -12.58
CA LYS A 223 10.57 6.76 -13.21
C LYS A 223 10.12 6.50 -14.63
N SER A 224 10.92 5.77 -15.41
CA SER A 224 10.57 5.39 -16.79
C SER A 224 9.38 4.43 -16.81
N GLU A 225 9.36 3.44 -15.92
CA GLU A 225 8.23 2.53 -15.73
C GLU A 225 6.95 3.28 -15.32
N LEU A 226 7.05 4.21 -14.37
CA LEU A 226 5.93 5.03 -13.93
C LEU A 226 5.36 5.92 -15.04
N ARG A 227 6.22 6.53 -15.87
CA ARG A 227 5.77 7.33 -17.01
C ARG A 227 4.97 6.47 -18.00
N ASP A 228 5.44 5.26 -18.26
CA ASP A 228 4.74 4.30 -19.11
C ASP A 228 3.39 3.90 -18.51
N LEU A 229 3.36 3.64 -17.21
CA LEU A 229 2.16 3.25 -16.48
C LEU A 229 1.09 4.36 -16.51
N VAL A 230 1.47 5.60 -16.23
CA VAL A 230 0.58 6.79 -16.26
C VAL A 230 -0.01 7.02 -17.65
N ASN A 231 0.76 6.75 -18.71
CA ASN A 231 0.30 6.92 -20.09
C ASN A 231 -0.63 5.78 -20.55
N LYS A 232 -0.43 4.56 -20.04
CA LYS A 232 -1.23 3.37 -20.40
C LYS A 232 -2.53 3.29 -19.58
N ASP A 233 -2.52 3.78 -18.34
CA ASP A 233 -3.69 3.70 -17.46
C ASP A 233 -4.74 4.78 -17.79
N MET A 234 -5.74 4.40 -18.58
CA MET A 234 -6.88 5.25 -18.91
C MET A 234 -7.78 5.61 -17.70
N ARG A 235 -7.59 4.98 -16.53
CA ARG A 235 -8.37 5.27 -15.30
C ARG A 235 -7.70 6.35 -14.44
N PHE A 236 -6.37 6.45 -14.51
CA PHE A 236 -5.58 7.41 -13.75
C PHE A 236 -5.99 8.87 -14.01
N GLY A 237 -6.27 9.20 -15.27
CA GLY A 237 -6.71 10.54 -15.70
C GLY A 237 -8.08 11.00 -15.16
N ILE A 238 -8.82 10.14 -14.47
CA ILE A 238 -10.13 10.46 -13.85
C ILE A 238 -9.94 10.99 -12.42
N GLN A 239 -8.90 10.55 -11.70
CA GLN A 239 -8.59 10.98 -10.33
C GLN A 239 -7.59 12.14 -10.32
N VAL A 240 -6.55 12.06 -11.16
CA VAL A 240 -5.48 13.07 -11.24
C VAL A 240 -5.20 13.41 -12.69
N ARG A 241 -5.00 14.69 -12.99
CA ARG A 241 -4.52 15.08 -14.32
C ARG A 241 -3.11 14.53 -14.49
N SER A 242 -2.87 13.71 -15.52
CA SER A 242 -1.56 13.12 -15.78
C SER A 242 -0.43 14.16 -15.85
N GLU A 243 -0.71 15.37 -16.35
CA GLU A 243 0.23 16.49 -16.35
C GLU A 243 0.67 16.93 -14.94
N ASP A 244 -0.29 17.06 -14.02
CA ASP A 244 -0.03 17.47 -12.63
C ASP A 244 0.81 16.39 -11.92
N PHE A 245 0.51 15.11 -12.18
CA PHE A 245 1.26 13.99 -11.61
C PHE A 245 2.67 13.85 -12.20
N LEU A 246 2.81 13.97 -13.52
CA LEU A 246 4.14 13.94 -14.16
C LEU A 246 5.00 15.13 -13.74
N HIS A 247 4.38 16.27 -13.40
CA HIS A 247 5.08 17.38 -12.77
C HIS A 247 5.60 16.99 -11.38
N MET A 248 4.80 16.34 -10.52
CA MET A 248 5.28 15.82 -9.23
C MET A 248 6.44 14.82 -9.40
N LEU A 249 6.30 13.87 -10.33
CA LEU A 249 7.37 12.91 -10.67
C LEU A 249 8.67 13.62 -11.06
N THR A 250 8.57 14.63 -11.92
CA THR A 250 9.73 15.42 -12.34
C THR A 250 10.36 16.19 -11.18
N ARG A 251 9.61 16.58 -10.14
CA ARG A 251 10.19 17.23 -8.96
C ARG A 251 10.92 16.26 -8.05
N GLN A 252 10.34 15.08 -7.82
CA GLN A 252 10.96 14.02 -7.03
C GLN A 252 12.28 13.54 -7.63
N ASP A 253 12.30 13.35 -8.94
CA ASP A 253 13.47 12.96 -9.73
C ASP A 253 14.70 13.87 -9.50
N ARG A 254 14.46 15.18 -9.42
CA ARG A 254 15.53 16.17 -9.22
C ARG A 254 16.30 15.99 -7.92
N ILE A 255 15.68 15.38 -6.92
CA ILE A 255 16.33 15.10 -5.63
C ILE A 255 17.48 14.11 -5.85
N ALA A 256 17.24 13.01 -6.57
CA ALA A 256 18.26 12.03 -6.91
C ALA A 256 19.33 12.60 -7.84
N ASP A 257 18.93 13.35 -8.88
CA ASP A 257 19.88 14.06 -9.77
C ASP A 257 20.87 14.91 -8.97
N TYR A 258 20.37 15.70 -8.02
CA TYR A 258 21.22 16.57 -7.21
C TYR A 258 22.09 15.79 -6.23
N ALA A 259 21.58 14.68 -5.68
CA ALA A 259 22.35 13.80 -4.80
C ALA A 259 23.53 13.15 -5.53
N GLN A 260 23.31 12.64 -6.75
CA GLN A 260 24.39 12.15 -7.61
C GLN A 260 25.42 13.25 -7.90
N ASN A 261 24.97 14.46 -8.23
CA ASN A 261 25.86 15.60 -8.48
C ASN A 261 26.76 15.94 -7.27
N VAL A 262 26.25 15.77 -6.04
CA VAL A 262 27.05 15.92 -4.82
C VAL A 262 28.13 14.84 -4.76
N ALA A 263 27.75 13.57 -4.95
CA ALA A 263 28.66 12.43 -4.90
C ALA A 263 29.77 12.55 -5.96
N GLU A 264 29.43 12.85 -7.21
CA GLU A 264 30.41 13.05 -8.29
C GLU A 264 31.40 14.17 -7.98
N LYS A 265 30.93 15.26 -7.37
CA LYS A 265 31.80 16.38 -6.98
C LYS A 265 32.85 15.95 -5.97
N LEU A 266 32.54 15.04 -5.04
CA LEU A 266 33.52 14.54 -4.08
C LEU A 266 34.73 13.87 -4.75
N ALA A 267 34.54 13.29 -5.95
CA ALA A 267 35.63 12.68 -6.72
C ALA A 267 36.54 13.71 -7.42
N PHE A 268 36.11 14.96 -7.59
CA PHE A 268 36.87 15.94 -8.37
C PHE A 268 38.13 16.42 -7.65
N ARG A 269 38.06 16.54 -6.32
CA ARG A 269 39.15 17.06 -5.50
C ARG A 269 38.98 16.65 -4.03
N PRO A 270 40.07 16.43 -3.29
CA PRO A 270 40.01 16.36 -1.83
C PRO A 270 39.33 17.60 -1.21
N LEU A 271 38.53 17.34 -0.18
CA LEU A 271 37.88 18.37 0.62
C LEU A 271 38.89 19.21 1.41
N PHE A 272 38.53 20.46 1.71
CA PHE A 272 39.30 21.35 2.57
C PHE A 272 39.66 20.70 3.91
N ASP A 273 40.95 20.67 4.26
CA ASP A 273 41.44 19.97 5.45
C ASP A 273 41.29 20.81 6.73
N ASN A 274 40.05 21.08 7.10
CA ASN A 274 39.71 21.76 8.35
C ASN A 274 38.67 20.96 9.13
N LYS A 275 39.01 20.61 10.38
CA LYS A 275 38.17 19.76 11.24
C LYS A 275 36.77 20.34 11.46
N GLN A 276 36.65 21.66 11.64
CA GLN A 276 35.37 22.30 11.88
C GLN A 276 34.57 22.44 10.57
N ALA A 277 35.24 22.71 9.44
CA ALA A 277 34.59 22.76 8.13
C ALA A 277 34.00 21.40 7.74
N LYS A 278 34.78 20.32 7.90
CA LYS A 278 34.33 18.92 7.71
C LYS A 278 33.15 18.59 8.62
N LYS A 279 33.20 18.99 9.90
CA LYS A 279 32.07 18.79 10.84
C LYS A 279 30.80 19.52 10.38
N ASN A 280 30.93 20.75 9.88
CA ASN A 280 29.78 21.51 9.37
C ASN A 280 29.22 20.89 8.08
N LEU A 281 30.08 20.36 7.20
CA LEU A 281 29.66 19.65 5.99
C LEU A 281 28.89 18.36 6.33
N LYS A 282 29.36 17.55 7.29
CA LYS A 282 28.62 16.36 7.76
C LYS A 282 27.23 16.74 8.28
N LYS A 283 27.15 17.77 9.11
CA LYS A 283 25.86 18.29 9.62
C LYS A 283 24.91 18.73 8.51
N MET A 284 25.43 19.37 7.46
CA MET A 284 24.62 19.75 6.31
C MET A 284 24.08 18.51 5.59
N ALA A 285 24.93 17.52 5.33
CA ALA A 285 24.51 16.28 4.68
C ALA A 285 23.48 15.50 5.52
N GLU A 286 23.65 15.45 6.85
CA GLU A 286 22.69 14.85 7.78
C GLU A 286 21.33 15.56 7.76
N ALA A 287 21.32 16.90 7.75
CA ALA A 287 20.08 17.69 7.65
C ALA A 287 19.34 17.47 6.31
N VAL A 288 20.09 17.41 5.21
CA VAL A 288 19.54 17.12 3.89
C VAL A 288 18.95 15.70 3.83
N ALA A 289 19.67 14.70 4.33
CA ALA A 289 19.17 13.31 4.34
C ALA A 289 17.87 13.19 5.17
N ALA A 290 17.83 13.81 6.35
CA ALA A 290 16.62 13.83 7.18
C ALA A 290 15.44 14.53 6.48
N THR A 291 15.71 15.59 5.70
CA THR A 291 14.67 16.29 4.91
C THR A 291 14.11 15.38 3.81
N VAL A 292 14.96 14.56 3.18
CA VAL A 292 14.56 13.60 2.14
C VAL A 292 13.77 12.42 2.73
N GLU A 293 14.21 11.88 3.86
CA GLU A 293 13.45 10.85 4.62
C GLU A 293 12.04 11.38 4.94
N LYS A 294 11.95 12.61 5.42
CA LYS A 294 10.65 13.24 5.71
C LYS A 294 9.78 13.47 4.48
N TYR A 295 10.42 13.74 3.34
CA TYR A 295 9.73 13.82 2.07
C TYR A 295 9.19 12.44 1.64
N GLU A 296 9.95 11.35 1.82
CA GLU A 296 9.49 9.99 1.55
C GLU A 296 8.25 9.62 2.38
N ASP A 297 8.25 9.92 3.69
CA ASP A 297 7.07 9.78 4.57
C ASP A 297 5.85 10.53 3.99
N THR A 298 6.09 11.70 3.40
CA THR A 298 5.04 12.52 2.78
C THR A 298 4.48 11.85 1.52
N VAL A 299 5.34 11.21 0.71
CA VAL A 299 4.92 10.42 -0.46
C VAL A 299 4.15 9.17 -0.03
N GLU A 300 4.57 8.50 1.05
CA GLU A 300 3.86 7.36 1.61
C GLU A 300 2.44 7.75 2.03
N ALA A 301 2.31 8.84 2.78
CA ALA A 301 1.01 9.37 3.19
C ALA A 301 0.13 9.74 1.99
N LEU A 302 0.73 10.23 0.90
CA LEU A 302 0.04 10.53 -0.34
C LEU A 302 -0.48 9.26 -1.04
N ARG A 303 0.34 8.21 -1.13
CA ARG A 303 -0.08 6.88 -1.62
C ARG A 303 -1.27 6.38 -0.81
N ASP A 304 -1.18 6.40 0.52
CA ASP A 304 -2.24 5.92 1.40
C ASP A 304 -3.52 6.75 1.31
N TYR A 305 -3.40 8.06 1.10
CA TYR A 305 -4.53 8.95 0.85
C TYR A 305 -5.32 8.56 -0.39
N THR A 306 -4.64 8.14 -1.46
CA THR A 306 -5.29 7.71 -2.70
C THR A 306 -5.96 6.35 -2.57
N ILE A 307 -5.41 5.44 -1.75
CA ILE A 307 -5.99 4.12 -1.47
C ILE A 307 -7.18 4.21 -0.50
N SER A 308 -7.11 5.12 0.48
CA SER A 308 -8.11 5.25 1.56
C SER A 308 -9.35 6.09 1.20
N GLY A 309 -9.47 6.53 -0.05
CA GLY A 309 -10.62 7.31 -0.53
C GLY A 309 -10.62 8.77 -0.06
N GLU A 310 -9.44 9.38 0.06
CA GLU A 310 -9.25 10.83 0.18
C GLU A 310 -9.86 11.47 1.44
N THR A 311 -9.71 10.84 2.60
CA THR A 311 -10.31 11.37 3.84
C THR A 311 -9.70 12.72 4.28
N LYS A 312 -10.52 13.57 4.91
CA LYS A 312 -10.05 14.87 5.45
C LYS A 312 -8.93 14.72 6.49
N ALA A 313 -8.94 13.64 7.27
CA ALA A 313 -7.90 13.35 8.27
C ALA A 313 -6.56 13.02 7.59
N ALA A 314 -6.57 12.14 6.59
CA ALA A 314 -5.38 11.83 5.80
C ALA A 314 -4.85 13.07 5.05
N ARG A 315 -5.74 13.88 4.47
CA ARG A 315 -5.37 15.16 3.85
C ARG A 315 -4.64 16.09 4.81
N ASN A 316 -5.18 16.27 6.02
CA ASN A 316 -4.55 17.11 7.04
C ASN A 316 -3.20 16.55 7.49
N SER A 317 -3.05 15.23 7.54
CA SER A 317 -1.77 14.58 7.83
C SER A 317 -0.72 14.91 6.77
N ILE A 318 -1.07 14.84 5.48
CA ILE A 318 -0.16 15.21 4.39
C ILE A 318 0.22 16.69 4.47
N LEU A 319 -0.74 17.58 4.73
CA LEU A 319 -0.47 19.02 4.88
C LEU A 319 0.50 19.32 6.04
N GLU A 320 0.41 18.59 7.15
CA GLU A 320 1.36 18.72 8.26
C GLU A 320 2.74 18.18 7.86
N LEU A 321 2.81 17.04 7.16
CA LEU A 321 4.07 16.49 6.66
C LEU A 321 4.76 17.45 5.67
N ILE A 322 4.03 18.05 4.74
CA ILE A 322 4.55 19.10 3.84
C ILE A 322 5.11 20.28 4.64
N ARG A 323 4.39 20.71 5.69
CA ARG A 323 4.86 21.78 6.57
C ARG A 323 6.15 21.38 7.30
N GLU A 324 6.26 20.14 7.77
CA GLU A 324 7.47 19.61 8.41
C GLU A 324 8.65 19.58 7.43
N VAL A 325 8.47 19.14 6.19
CA VAL A 325 9.51 19.21 5.13
C VAL A 325 10.00 20.65 4.93
N ASN A 326 9.08 21.61 4.83
CA ASN A 326 9.44 23.03 4.64
C ASN A 326 10.21 23.61 5.85
N LEU A 327 9.89 23.17 7.07
CA LEU A 327 10.62 23.58 8.26
C LEU A 327 12.04 22.98 8.29
N MET A 328 12.18 21.72 7.87
CA MET A 328 13.48 21.04 7.82
C MET A 328 14.38 21.61 6.73
N GLU A 329 13.83 21.96 5.56
CA GLU A 329 14.58 22.68 4.52
C GLU A 329 15.08 24.04 5.03
N HIS A 330 14.23 24.79 5.76
CA HIS A 330 14.66 26.04 6.37
C HIS A 330 15.77 25.84 7.42
N GLU A 331 15.75 24.74 8.17
CA GLU A 331 16.85 24.39 9.08
C GLU A 331 18.13 24.03 8.32
N ALA A 332 18.02 23.34 7.18
CA ALA A 332 19.15 23.02 6.30
C ALA A 332 19.79 24.29 5.72
N ASP A 333 19.00 25.28 5.28
CA ASP A 333 19.49 26.61 4.84
C ASP A 333 20.36 27.29 5.91
N LEU A 334 19.91 27.26 7.18
CA LEU A 334 20.66 27.85 8.29
C LEU A 334 22.00 27.12 8.49
N VAL A 335 22.00 25.79 8.35
CA VAL A 335 23.23 24.98 8.43
C VAL A 335 24.17 25.30 7.27
N GLU A 336 23.65 25.44 6.05
CA GLU A 336 24.42 25.80 4.85
C GLU A 336 25.08 27.16 5.02
N ALA A 337 24.32 28.19 5.40
CA ALA A 337 24.82 29.55 5.61
C ALA A 337 25.97 29.58 6.64
N MET A 338 25.81 28.87 7.75
CA MET A 338 26.88 28.75 8.76
C MET A 338 28.10 27.99 8.23
N ALA A 339 27.89 26.87 7.52
CA ALA A 339 28.96 26.04 6.98
C ALA A 339 29.75 26.79 5.90
N ALA A 340 29.06 27.39 4.94
CA ALA A 340 29.61 28.18 3.85
C ALA A 340 30.38 29.39 4.36
N GLY A 341 29.79 30.14 5.30
CA GLY A 341 30.45 31.29 5.91
C GLY A 341 31.75 30.90 6.62
N TYR A 342 31.77 29.74 7.29
CA TYR A 342 32.97 29.22 7.94
C TYR A 342 34.05 28.83 6.91
N VAL A 343 33.68 28.07 5.86
CA VAL A 343 34.62 27.65 4.80
C VAL A 343 35.23 28.87 4.11
N PHE A 344 34.42 29.86 3.77
CA PHE A 344 34.87 31.07 3.10
C PHE A 344 35.82 31.91 3.97
N SER A 345 35.53 32.02 5.26
CA SER A 345 36.33 32.85 6.19
C SER A 345 37.63 32.21 6.66
N ASN A 346 37.79 30.89 6.48
CA ASN A 346 38.96 30.15 7.00
C ASN A 346 39.73 29.43 5.88
N GLY A 347 39.38 29.67 4.62
CA GLY A 347 39.91 28.95 3.45
C GLY A 347 41.13 29.56 2.78
N ASP A 348 41.68 30.66 3.31
CA ASP A 348 42.74 31.45 2.65
C ASP A 348 44.02 30.65 2.36
N ASP A 349 44.34 29.68 3.21
CA ASP A 349 45.53 28.83 3.07
C ASP A 349 45.35 27.73 1.99
N GLU A 350 44.10 27.34 1.71
CA GLU A 350 43.74 26.30 0.73
C GLU A 350 42.54 26.73 -0.14
N PRO A 351 42.65 27.82 -0.91
CA PRO A 351 41.50 28.49 -1.51
C PRO A 351 40.75 27.60 -2.52
N LEU A 352 41.47 26.72 -3.23
CA LEU A 352 40.84 25.77 -4.16
C LEU A 352 40.06 24.66 -3.43
N ALA A 353 40.57 24.16 -2.30
CA ALA A 353 39.88 23.13 -1.52
C ALA A 353 38.68 23.74 -0.77
N ALA A 354 38.82 24.95 -0.24
CA ALA A 354 37.73 25.70 0.36
C ALA A 354 36.61 26.01 -0.64
N MET A 355 36.95 26.53 -1.83
CA MET A 355 35.97 26.76 -2.89
C MET A 355 35.32 25.46 -3.37
N HIS A 356 36.06 24.36 -3.44
CA HIS A 356 35.50 23.06 -3.76
C HIS A 356 34.47 22.61 -2.71
N MET A 357 34.82 22.67 -1.42
CA MET A 357 33.90 22.34 -0.31
C MET A 357 32.66 23.24 -0.30
N TYR A 358 32.83 24.54 -0.56
CA TYR A 358 31.70 25.46 -0.72
C TYR A 358 30.75 25.01 -1.84
N ARG A 359 31.30 24.58 -2.99
CA ARG A 359 30.47 24.05 -4.09
C ARG A 359 29.76 22.74 -3.74
N VAL A 360 30.31 21.93 -2.84
CA VAL A 360 29.64 20.73 -2.31
C VAL A 360 28.48 21.14 -1.40
N LEU A 361 28.68 22.11 -0.50
CA LEU A 361 27.61 22.66 0.36
C LEU A 361 26.44 23.21 -0.46
N GLN A 362 26.70 24.02 -1.48
CA GLN A 362 25.66 24.54 -2.37
C GLN A 362 24.86 23.44 -3.09
N ARG A 363 25.48 22.28 -3.31
CA ARG A 363 24.84 21.16 -4.02
C ARG A 363 24.04 20.28 -3.08
N LEU A 364 24.45 20.19 -1.82
CA LEU A 364 23.62 19.63 -0.76
C LEU A 364 22.36 20.48 -0.56
N ASP A 365 22.51 21.81 -0.58
CA ASP A 365 21.38 22.74 -0.54
C ASP A 365 20.41 22.54 -1.72
N ASP A 366 20.92 22.37 -2.95
CA ASP A 366 20.07 22.06 -4.11
C ASP A 366 19.18 20.81 -3.89
N VAL A 367 19.63 19.81 -3.11
CA VAL A 367 18.86 18.60 -2.77
C VAL A 367 17.70 18.94 -1.83
N SER A 368 17.93 19.63 -0.71
CA SER A 368 16.87 20.02 0.24
C SER A 368 15.85 20.96 -0.42
N ASN A 369 16.33 21.91 -1.22
CA ASN A 369 15.50 22.78 -2.05
C ASN A 369 14.60 22.00 -3.03
N ALA A 370 15.10 20.88 -3.57
CA ALA A 370 14.30 20.03 -4.45
C ALA A 370 13.21 19.27 -3.67
N CYS A 371 13.50 18.83 -2.45
CA CYS A 371 12.50 18.21 -1.55
C CYS A 371 11.35 19.16 -1.24
N GLU A 372 11.64 20.40 -0.85
CA GLU A 372 10.62 21.43 -0.56
C GLU A 372 9.72 21.67 -1.78
N LYS A 373 10.32 21.84 -2.97
CA LYS A 373 9.58 22.00 -4.22
C LYS A 373 8.77 20.77 -4.61
N ALA A 374 9.26 19.57 -4.31
CA ALA A 374 8.56 18.32 -4.58
C ALA A 374 7.36 18.14 -3.62
N ALA A 375 7.53 18.38 -2.33
CA ALA A 375 6.46 18.33 -1.33
C ALA A 375 5.35 19.35 -1.64
N ASN A 376 5.74 20.60 -1.93
CA ASN A 376 4.80 21.67 -2.26
C ASN A 376 4.04 21.42 -3.57
N ALA A 377 4.55 20.57 -4.47
CA ALA A 377 3.82 20.18 -5.68
C ALA A 377 2.54 19.37 -5.36
N PHE A 378 2.44 18.75 -4.18
CA PHE A 378 1.25 17.99 -3.77
C PHE A 378 0.07 18.91 -3.42
N LEU A 379 0.31 20.16 -3.03
CA LEU A 379 -0.75 21.11 -2.65
C LEU A 379 -1.79 21.30 -3.75
N ALA A 380 -1.35 21.37 -5.01
CA ALA A 380 -2.25 21.51 -6.16
C ALA A 380 -3.19 20.31 -6.35
N HIS A 381 -2.83 19.14 -5.79
CA HIS A 381 -3.65 17.94 -5.80
C HIS A 381 -4.58 17.88 -4.58
N LEU A 382 -4.14 18.34 -3.41
CA LEU A 382 -4.92 18.31 -2.16
C LEU A 382 -6.00 19.40 -2.05
N ASP A 383 -5.89 20.47 -2.83
CA ASP A 383 -6.85 21.59 -2.84
C ASP A 383 -8.10 21.37 -3.72
N LYS A 384 -8.17 20.23 -4.44
CA LYS A 384 -9.35 19.82 -5.23
C LYS A 384 -10.32 19.01 -4.38
#